data_AF-A0A7J0FKK9-F1
#
_entry.id   AF-A0A7J0FKK9-F1
#
_cell.length_a   1.000
_cell.length_b   1.000
_cell.length_c   1.000
_cell.angle_alpha   90.00
_cell.angle_beta   90.00
_cell.angle_gamma   90.00
#
_symmetry.space_group_name_H-M   'P 1'
#
loop_
_entity.id
_entity.type
_entity.pdbx_description
1 polymer ?
#
loop_
_entity_poly.entity_id
_entity_poly.type
_entity_poly.pdbx_seq_one_letter_code
_entity_poly.pdbx_strand_id
1 'polypeptide(L)'
;MISSNIGEVASIFLTAALGIPEGLIPVQLLWVIGLYIGIATVGIFIIWYNHDSFFSIDLSGDGHGLVTYSQLANWGQCRSWEKFSVTPFKAGSQVFNFDANPWEYFQTGKIKVMTLSLSVLVAIEMFNSLNALSEDGSLLTMPPWVNPWLLLAMSVLFGLHFLILYSLCAVPCTNFRHCASKLE
;
A
#
# COMPACT_ATOMS: atom_id res chain seq x y z
N MET A 1 -5.72 -18.06 8.94
CA MET A 1 -4.65 -19.03 8.64
C MET A 1 -4.45 -19.28 7.14
N ILE A 2 -5.28 -18.73 6.24
CA ILE A 2 -5.16 -19.03 4.80
C ILE A 2 -4.34 -18.00 3.99
N SER A 3 -4.20 -16.73 4.40
CA SER A 3 -3.13 -15.90 3.78
C SER A 3 -1.74 -16.39 4.23
N SER A 4 -1.65 -16.98 5.42
CA SER A 4 -0.50 -17.78 5.85
C SER A 4 -0.36 -19.02 4.98
N ASN A 5 -1.45 -19.75 4.67
CA ASN A 5 -1.34 -20.95 3.81
C ASN A 5 -0.81 -20.69 2.41
N ILE A 6 -1.08 -19.57 1.73
CA ILE A 6 -0.49 -19.41 0.38
C ILE A 6 1.04 -19.27 0.45
N GLY A 7 1.55 -18.51 1.43
CA GLY A 7 2.98 -18.33 1.66
C GLY A 7 3.65 -19.56 2.28
N GLU A 8 2.94 -20.25 3.16
CA GLU A 8 3.37 -21.46 3.86
C GLU A 8 3.31 -22.69 2.97
N VAL A 9 2.25 -22.89 2.18
CA VAL A 9 2.18 -23.94 1.16
C VAL A 9 3.21 -23.70 0.07
N ALA A 10 3.41 -22.45 -0.36
CA ALA A 10 4.48 -22.12 -1.29
C ALA A 10 5.86 -22.38 -0.68
N SER A 11 6.08 -22.06 0.61
CA SER A 11 7.36 -22.36 1.26
C SER A 11 7.58 -23.86 1.42
N ILE A 12 6.57 -24.63 1.85
CA ILE A 12 6.63 -26.09 1.98
C ILE A 12 6.90 -26.74 0.61
N PHE A 13 6.22 -26.29 -0.44
CA PHE A 13 6.46 -26.77 -1.80
C PHE A 13 7.90 -26.46 -2.25
N LEU A 14 8.41 -25.27 -1.96
CA LEU A 14 9.78 -24.88 -2.27
C LEU A 14 10.82 -25.69 -1.47
N THR A 15 10.55 -25.94 -0.18
CA THR A 15 11.39 -26.77 0.70
C THR A 15 11.43 -28.21 0.21
N ALA A 16 10.29 -28.78 -0.19
CA ALA A 16 10.19 -30.11 -0.76
C ALA A 16 10.87 -30.21 -2.13
N ALA A 17 10.77 -29.17 -2.97
CA ALA A 17 11.40 -29.13 -4.29
C ALA A 17 12.92 -28.93 -4.23
N LEU A 18 13.44 -28.20 -3.22
CA LEU A 18 14.86 -27.90 -3.07
C LEU A 18 15.58 -28.78 -2.02
N GLY A 19 14.86 -29.67 -1.32
CA GLY A 19 15.44 -30.59 -0.33
C GLY A 19 16.07 -29.88 0.88
N ILE A 20 15.51 -28.73 1.28
CA ILE A 20 16.08 -27.88 2.33
C ILE A 20 15.75 -28.47 3.73
N PRO A 21 16.69 -28.50 4.69
CA PRO A 21 16.46 -29.07 6.02
C PRO A 21 15.40 -28.31 6.83
N GLU A 22 14.60 -29.05 7.61
CA GLU A 22 13.44 -28.57 8.39
C GLU A 22 13.75 -27.44 9.39
N GLY A 23 15.03 -27.29 9.78
CA GLY A 23 15.47 -26.19 10.63
C GLY A 23 15.43 -24.80 9.97
N LEU A 24 15.26 -24.72 8.64
CA LEU A 24 15.20 -23.44 7.89
C LEU A 24 13.78 -22.97 7.56
N ILE A 25 12.73 -23.70 7.96
CA ILE A 25 11.32 -23.35 7.70
C ILE A 25 10.97 -21.91 8.14
N PRO A 26 11.35 -21.43 9.35
CA PRO A 26 11.05 -20.06 9.78
C PRO A 26 11.69 -18.99 8.90
N VAL A 27 12.89 -19.26 8.36
CA VAL A 27 13.59 -18.35 7.47
C VAL A 27 12.86 -18.26 6.13
N GLN A 28 12.48 -19.39 5.54
CA GLN A 28 11.79 -19.39 4.26
C GLN A 28 10.43 -18.66 4.33
N LEU A 29 9.69 -18.83 5.43
CA LEU A 29 8.43 -18.12 5.66
C LEU A 29 8.64 -16.60 5.69
N LEU A 30 9.65 -16.12 6.42
CA LEU A 30 9.97 -14.69 6.49
C LEU A 30 10.28 -14.11 5.11
N TRP A 31 11.06 -14.84 4.31
CA TRP A 31 11.45 -14.37 2.97
C TRP A 31 10.28 -14.40 1.99
N VAL A 32 9.46 -15.44 1.99
CA VAL A 32 8.30 -15.54 1.09
C VAL A 32 7.23 -14.52 1.43
N ILE A 33 6.84 -14.44 2.72
CA ILE A 33 5.82 -13.49 3.17
C ILE A 33 6.33 -12.06 3.03
N GLY A 34 7.57 -11.79 3.45
CA GLY A 34 8.19 -10.48 3.35
C GLY A 34 8.36 -10.00 1.92
N LEU A 35 8.73 -10.87 0.99
CA LEU A 35 8.86 -10.53 -0.43
C LEU A 35 7.50 -10.27 -1.08
N TYR A 36 6.48 -11.07 -0.79
CA TYR A 36 5.12 -10.86 -1.31
C TYR A 36 4.55 -9.51 -0.85
N ILE A 37 4.58 -9.22 0.47
CA ILE A 37 4.07 -7.96 1.02
C ILE A 37 4.94 -6.78 0.56
N GLY A 38 6.26 -6.97 0.49
CA GLY A 38 7.20 -5.97 -0.01
C GLY A 38 6.92 -5.58 -1.47
N ILE A 39 6.68 -6.55 -2.34
CA ILE A 39 6.32 -6.28 -3.74
C ILE A 39 4.97 -5.55 -3.83
N ALA A 40 3.98 -5.91 -3.02
CA ALA A 40 2.68 -5.22 -3.02
C ALA A 40 2.81 -3.74 -2.58
N THR A 41 3.56 -3.48 -1.51
CA THR A 41 3.74 -2.15 -0.91
C THR A 41 4.67 -1.23 -1.70
N VAL A 42 5.71 -1.78 -2.34
CA VAL A 42 6.60 -1.02 -3.24
C VAL A 42 5.98 -0.88 -4.63
N GLY A 43 5.25 -1.91 -5.08
CA GLY A 43 4.55 -1.92 -6.37
C GLY A 43 3.52 -0.80 -6.45
N ILE A 44 2.67 -0.64 -5.44
CA ILE A 44 1.70 0.48 -5.39
C ILE A 44 2.39 1.84 -5.43
N PHE A 45 3.60 1.94 -4.86
CA PHE A 45 4.39 3.16 -4.91
C PHE A 45 4.87 3.48 -6.32
N ILE A 46 5.43 2.50 -7.02
CA ILE A 46 5.91 2.70 -8.39
C ILE A 46 4.74 2.99 -9.34
N ILE A 47 3.63 2.25 -9.20
CA ILE A 47 2.44 2.37 -10.04
C ILE A 47 1.84 3.77 -9.94
N TRP A 48 1.69 4.32 -8.73
CA TRP A 48 1.14 5.67 -8.56
C TRP A 48 1.99 6.76 -9.23
N TYR A 49 3.30 6.58 -9.40
CA TYR A 49 4.16 7.56 -10.07
C TYR A 49 4.35 7.32 -11.57
N ASN A 50 4.34 6.07 -12.04
CA ASN A 50 4.65 5.71 -13.44
C ASN A 50 3.42 5.37 -14.29
N HIS A 51 2.27 5.08 -13.69
CA HIS A 51 1.09 4.60 -14.40
C HIS A 51 -0.18 5.37 -14.02
N ASP A 52 -0.92 5.76 -15.05
CA ASP A 52 -2.21 6.44 -14.98
C ASP A 52 -3.38 5.50 -14.66
N SER A 53 -3.20 4.19 -14.89
CA SER A 53 -4.24 3.18 -14.74
C SER A 53 -3.69 1.93 -14.07
N PHE A 54 -4.45 1.38 -13.11
CA PHE A 54 -4.12 0.12 -12.46
C PHE A 54 -5.36 -0.75 -12.34
N PHE A 55 -5.29 -1.97 -12.88
CA PHE A 55 -6.35 -2.96 -12.77
C PHE A 55 -7.74 -2.42 -13.18
N SER A 56 -7.80 -1.70 -14.31
CA SER A 56 -9.01 -1.03 -14.85
C SER A 56 -9.60 0.10 -14.00
N ILE A 57 -8.89 0.56 -12.97
CA ILE A 57 -9.23 1.75 -12.19
C ILE A 57 -8.37 2.91 -12.73
N ASP A 58 -9.01 4.01 -13.10
CA ASP A 58 -8.34 5.23 -13.56
C ASP A 58 -7.79 6.01 -12.36
N LEU A 59 -6.46 6.01 -12.20
CA LEU A 59 -5.74 6.75 -11.17
C LEU A 59 -5.44 8.18 -11.61
N SER A 60 -5.72 8.54 -12.87
CA SER A 60 -5.51 9.89 -13.43
C SER A 60 -6.44 10.95 -12.85
N GLY A 61 -7.45 10.55 -12.07
CA GLY A 61 -8.46 11.45 -11.51
C GLY A 61 -7.88 12.56 -10.62
N ASP A 62 -6.67 12.37 -10.06
CA ASP A 62 -5.96 13.40 -9.30
C ASP A 62 -5.05 14.30 -10.16
N GLY A 63 -4.80 13.96 -11.42
CA GLY A 63 -4.01 14.74 -12.37
C GLY A 63 -2.50 14.72 -12.12
N HIS A 64 -1.99 13.72 -11.39
CA HIS A 64 -0.57 13.62 -11.07
C HIS A 64 0.32 13.51 -12.32
N GLY A 65 1.53 14.08 -12.23
CA GLY A 65 2.51 14.01 -13.31
C GLY A 65 3.19 12.65 -13.34
N LEU A 66 3.16 11.98 -14.48
CA LEU A 66 3.87 10.72 -14.68
C LEU A 66 5.38 10.98 -14.64
N VAL A 67 6.08 10.30 -13.72
CA VAL A 67 7.52 10.42 -13.51
C VAL A 67 8.21 9.13 -13.89
N THR A 68 9.26 9.20 -14.71
CA THR A 68 10.05 8.03 -15.12
C THR A 68 10.71 7.34 -13.92
N TYR A 69 10.77 6.01 -13.92
CA TYR A 69 11.43 5.22 -12.88
C TYR A 69 12.85 5.69 -12.52
N SER A 70 13.66 6.13 -13.49
CA SER A 70 15.02 6.63 -13.23
C SER A 70 15.05 7.90 -12.38
N GLN A 71 14.07 8.78 -12.57
CA GLN A 71 13.87 9.96 -11.73
C GLN A 71 13.33 9.53 -10.36
N LEU A 72 12.36 8.62 -10.32
CA LEU A 72 11.83 8.12 -9.06
C LEU A 72 12.90 7.44 -8.19
N ALA A 73 13.82 6.68 -8.76
CA ALA A 73 14.91 6.02 -8.03
C ALA A 73 15.95 7.00 -7.49
N ASN A 74 16.16 8.13 -8.17
CA ASN A 74 17.15 9.15 -7.80
C ASN A 74 16.51 10.41 -7.21
N TRP A 75 15.30 10.30 -6.65
CA TRP A 75 14.53 11.43 -6.11
C TRP A 75 15.30 12.23 -5.04
N GLY A 76 16.25 11.62 -4.33
CA GLY A 76 17.13 12.30 -3.37
C GLY A 76 18.04 13.38 -3.98
N GLN A 77 18.31 13.31 -5.29
CA GLN A 77 19.09 14.31 -6.04
C GLN A 77 18.21 15.36 -6.72
N CYS A 78 16.90 15.39 -6.46
CA CYS A 78 15.96 16.30 -7.12
C CYS A 78 16.32 17.79 -6.96
N ARG A 79 17.06 18.18 -5.92
CA ARG A 79 17.54 19.57 -5.74
C ARG A 79 18.56 20.02 -6.80
N SER A 80 19.22 19.11 -7.49
CA SER A 80 20.23 19.41 -8.52
C SER A 80 19.70 19.26 -9.95
N TRP A 81 18.39 19.04 -10.14
CA TRP A 81 17.80 18.90 -11.47
C TRP A 81 17.25 20.24 -11.98
N GLU A 82 17.74 20.69 -13.13
CA GLU A 82 17.37 22.01 -13.69
C GLU A 82 16.13 21.98 -14.61
N LYS A 83 15.69 20.80 -15.07
CA LYS A 83 14.59 20.64 -16.06
C LYS A 83 13.48 19.68 -15.59
N PHE A 84 13.18 19.66 -14.31
CA PHE A 84 12.11 18.84 -13.78
C PHE A 84 10.86 19.71 -13.55
N SER A 85 9.82 19.50 -14.36
CA SER A 85 8.50 20.13 -14.21
C SER A 85 7.45 19.03 -14.17
N VAL A 86 6.52 19.15 -13.24
CA VAL A 86 5.45 18.18 -12.98
C VAL A 86 4.11 18.88 -12.98
N THR A 87 3.06 18.19 -13.40
CA THR A 87 1.71 18.75 -13.41
C THR A 87 1.18 18.87 -11.97
N PRO A 88 0.39 19.92 -11.68
CA PRO A 88 -0.27 20.06 -10.40
C PRO A 88 -1.29 18.95 -10.21
N PHE A 89 -1.37 18.41 -9.00
CA PHE A 89 -2.35 17.39 -8.66
C PHE A 89 -3.30 17.86 -7.56
N LYS A 90 -4.49 17.26 -7.51
CA LYS A 90 -5.53 17.57 -6.54
C LYS A 90 -5.40 16.69 -5.29
N ALA A 91 -5.50 17.29 -4.10
CA ALA A 91 -5.76 16.55 -2.87
C ALA A 91 -6.96 17.19 -2.15
N GLY A 92 -8.09 16.46 -2.13
CA GLY A 92 -9.36 17.02 -1.67
C GLY A 92 -9.83 18.17 -2.56
N SER A 93 -10.10 19.34 -1.97
CA SER A 93 -10.54 20.55 -2.67
C SER A 93 -9.41 21.49 -3.11
N GLN A 94 -8.15 21.18 -2.80
CA GLN A 94 -7.01 22.04 -3.08
C GLN A 94 -6.15 21.49 -4.24
N VAL A 95 -5.69 22.40 -5.11
CA VAL A 95 -4.77 22.13 -6.21
C VAL A 95 -3.38 22.54 -5.76
N PHE A 96 -2.44 21.60 -5.73
CA PHE A 96 -1.06 21.88 -5.36
C PHE A 96 -0.25 22.16 -6.63
N ASN A 97 0.27 23.38 -6.76
CA ASN A 97 1.16 23.78 -7.86
C ASN A 97 2.61 23.63 -7.41
N PHE A 98 3.42 22.95 -8.23
CA PHE A 98 4.81 22.61 -7.91
C PHE A 98 5.83 23.35 -8.78
N ASP A 99 5.39 24.40 -9.49
CA ASP A 99 6.23 25.17 -10.42
C ASP A 99 7.37 25.94 -9.72
N ALA A 100 7.16 26.33 -8.45
CA ALA A 100 8.17 27.05 -7.67
C ALA A 100 9.26 26.13 -7.11
N ASN A 101 8.90 24.92 -6.69
CA ASN A 101 9.83 23.92 -6.10
C ASN A 101 9.37 22.50 -6.44
N PRO A 102 9.89 21.88 -7.50
CA PRO A 102 9.50 20.54 -7.95
C PRO A 102 9.76 19.41 -6.93
N TRP A 103 10.65 19.62 -5.95
CA TRP A 103 10.94 18.66 -4.89
C TRP A 103 9.75 18.41 -3.95
N GLU A 104 8.88 19.41 -3.75
CA GLU A 104 7.69 19.27 -2.89
C GLU A 104 6.68 18.26 -3.45
N TYR A 105 6.73 17.99 -4.76
CA TYR A 105 5.93 16.97 -5.42
C TYR A 105 6.17 15.59 -4.83
N PHE A 106 7.43 15.15 -4.74
CA PHE A 106 7.79 13.83 -4.20
C PHE A 106 7.48 13.72 -2.71
N GLN A 107 7.62 14.81 -1.97
CA GLN A 107 7.34 14.81 -0.54
C GLN A 107 5.85 14.72 -0.23
N THR A 108 5.04 15.49 -0.95
CA THR A 108 3.57 15.46 -0.80
C THR A 108 3.00 14.15 -1.35
N GLY A 109 3.50 13.68 -2.50
CA GLY A 109 3.16 12.39 -3.09
C GLY A 109 3.54 11.22 -2.18
N LYS A 110 4.70 11.26 -1.51
CA LYS A 110 5.13 10.21 -0.57
C LYS A 110 4.09 9.94 0.52
N ILE A 111 3.49 10.97 1.11
CA ILE A 111 2.46 10.79 2.17
C ILE A 111 1.24 10.07 1.61
N LYS A 112 0.74 10.48 0.43
CA LYS A 112 -0.39 9.81 -0.23
C LYS A 112 -0.09 8.34 -0.54
N VAL A 113 1.11 8.07 -1.05
CA VAL A 113 1.47 6.71 -1.44
C VAL A 113 1.73 5.82 -0.22
N MET A 114 2.29 6.37 0.87
CA MET A 114 2.42 5.65 2.14
C MET A 114 1.05 5.24 2.70
N THR A 115 0.03 6.10 2.60
CA THR A 115 -1.32 5.75 3.06
C THR A 115 -2.02 4.75 2.15
N LEU A 116 -1.78 4.80 0.83
CA LEU A 116 -2.23 3.76 -0.11
C LEU A 116 -1.59 2.41 0.22
N SER A 117 -0.28 2.39 0.47
CA SER A 117 0.45 1.18 0.88
C SER A 117 -0.06 0.60 2.19
N LEU A 118 -0.30 1.44 3.21
CA LEU A 118 -0.92 1.03 4.47
C LEU A 118 -2.33 0.45 4.25
N SER A 119 -3.12 1.05 3.34
CA SER A 119 -4.46 0.55 3.01
C SER A 119 -4.43 -0.83 2.39
N VAL A 120 -3.45 -1.10 1.51
CA VAL A 120 -3.25 -2.42 0.92
C VAL A 120 -2.87 -3.45 1.99
N LEU A 121 -1.99 -3.08 2.93
CA LEU A 121 -1.61 -3.97 4.03
C LEU A 121 -2.81 -4.32 4.93
N VAL A 122 -3.59 -3.31 5.34
CA VAL A 122 -4.82 -3.53 6.13
C VAL A 122 -5.80 -4.41 5.36
N ALA A 123 -5.99 -4.17 4.06
CA ALA A 123 -6.86 -5.00 3.24
C ALA A 123 -6.38 -6.45 3.20
N ILE A 124 -5.08 -6.71 3.02
CA ILE A 124 -4.49 -8.06 3.04
C ILE A 124 -4.78 -8.76 4.37
N GLU A 125 -4.63 -8.07 5.50
CA GLU A 125 -4.92 -8.64 6.83
C GLU A 125 -6.41 -8.93 7.03
N MET A 126 -7.29 -8.06 6.53
CA MET A 126 -8.73 -8.31 6.59
C MET A 126 -9.12 -9.50 5.69
N PHE A 127 -8.55 -9.65 4.51
CA PHE A 127 -8.75 -10.84 3.67
C PHE A 127 -8.18 -12.11 4.32
N ASN A 128 -7.08 -12.01 5.08
CA ASN A 128 -6.59 -13.13 5.88
C ASN A 128 -7.61 -13.62 6.91
N SER A 129 -8.31 -12.69 7.59
CA SER A 129 -9.36 -13.04 8.54
C SER A 129 -10.57 -13.72 7.90
N LEU A 130 -10.97 -13.30 6.69
CA LEU A 130 -12.05 -13.96 5.94
C LEU A 130 -11.66 -15.36 5.49
N ASN A 131 -10.41 -15.52 5.07
CA ASN A 131 -9.96 -16.83 4.65
C ASN A 131 -9.84 -17.78 5.86
N ALA A 132 -9.66 -17.30 7.10
CA ALA A 132 -9.76 -18.14 8.30
C ALA A 132 -11.17 -18.73 8.53
N LEU A 133 -12.24 -18.03 8.13
CA LEU A 133 -13.61 -18.59 8.16
C LEU A 133 -13.81 -19.71 7.13
N SER A 134 -13.08 -19.68 6.02
CA SER A 134 -13.23 -20.67 4.95
C SER A 134 -12.54 -22.01 5.23
N GLU A 135 -11.84 -22.13 6.36
CA GLU A 135 -11.20 -23.39 6.79
C GLU A 135 -12.24 -24.45 7.16
N ASP A 136 -13.37 -24.02 7.74
CA ASP A 136 -14.48 -24.90 8.09
C ASP A 136 -15.39 -25.24 6.87
N GLY A 137 -15.09 -24.68 5.68
CA GLY A 137 -15.82 -24.90 4.41
C GLY A 137 -15.70 -23.73 3.42
N SER A 138 -15.87 -23.98 2.12
CA SER A 138 -15.70 -22.95 1.07
C SER A 138 -16.54 -21.68 1.31
N LEU A 139 -15.99 -20.50 0.99
CA LEU A 139 -16.67 -19.18 1.08
C LEU A 139 -18.01 -19.09 0.33
N LEU A 140 -18.26 -19.99 -0.63
CA LEU A 140 -19.51 -20.10 -1.38
C LEU A 140 -20.58 -20.93 -0.64
N THR A 141 -20.18 -21.87 0.22
CA THR A 141 -21.06 -22.70 1.04
C THR A 141 -21.18 -22.16 2.48
N MET A 142 -20.18 -21.44 2.96
CA MET A 142 -20.20 -20.67 4.20
C MET A 142 -19.92 -19.20 3.92
N PRO A 143 -20.97 -18.41 3.65
CA PRO A 143 -20.79 -17.02 3.31
C PRO A 143 -20.39 -16.22 4.55
N PRO A 144 -19.72 -15.07 4.39
CA PRO A 144 -19.10 -14.34 5.50
C PRO A 144 -20.11 -13.81 6.54
N TRP A 145 -21.41 -13.79 6.20
CA TRP A 145 -22.52 -13.41 7.08
C TRP A 145 -22.80 -14.44 8.20
N VAL A 146 -22.21 -15.63 8.15
CA VAL A 146 -22.36 -16.67 9.20
C VAL A 146 -21.79 -16.20 10.54
N ASN A 147 -20.76 -15.34 10.52
CA ASN A 147 -20.19 -14.73 11.73
C ASN A 147 -20.35 -13.20 11.69
N PRO A 148 -21.49 -12.66 12.14
CA PRO A 148 -21.75 -11.21 12.11
C PRO A 148 -20.79 -10.41 13.01
N TRP A 149 -20.22 -11.02 14.05
CA TRP A 149 -19.25 -10.37 14.93
C TRP A 149 -17.91 -10.14 14.24
N LEU A 150 -17.47 -11.08 13.40
CA LEU A 150 -16.25 -10.92 12.61
C LEU A 150 -16.45 -9.84 11.53
N LEU A 151 -17.60 -9.83 10.85
CA LEU A 151 -17.94 -8.75 9.92
C LEU A 151 -17.98 -7.38 10.61
N LEU A 152 -18.54 -7.31 11.81
CA LEU A 152 -18.56 -6.08 12.60
C LEU A 152 -17.13 -5.65 12.96
N ALA A 153 -16.27 -6.55 13.43
CA ALA A 153 -14.87 -6.25 13.73
C ALA A 153 -14.12 -5.73 12.50
N MET A 154 -14.28 -6.37 11.34
CA MET A 154 -13.69 -5.91 10.07
C MET A 154 -14.22 -4.53 9.67
N SER A 155 -15.53 -4.30 9.80
CA SER A 155 -16.14 -3.01 9.47
C SER A 155 -15.63 -1.87 10.36
N VAL A 156 -15.40 -2.15 11.64
CA VAL A 156 -14.83 -1.19 12.61
C VAL A 156 -13.37 -0.90 12.27
N LEU A 157 -12.59 -1.90 11.89
CA LEU A 157 -11.18 -1.74 11.51
C LEU A 157 -11.03 -0.93 10.22
N PHE A 158 -11.83 -1.22 9.20
CA PHE A 158 -11.89 -0.39 7.99
C PHE A 158 -12.41 1.02 8.29
N GLY A 159 -13.45 1.15 9.13
CA GLY A 159 -13.98 2.44 9.55
C GLY A 159 -12.94 3.31 10.26
N LEU A 160 -12.17 2.71 11.17
CA LEU A 160 -11.05 3.37 11.84
C LEU A 160 -9.95 3.76 10.84
N HIS A 161 -9.64 2.89 9.89
CA HIS A 161 -8.67 3.18 8.83
C HIS A 161 -9.11 4.38 7.97
N PHE A 162 -10.38 4.42 7.54
CA PHE A 162 -10.94 5.56 6.81
C PHE A 162 -10.99 6.83 7.64
N LEU A 163 -11.21 6.74 8.95
CA LEU A 163 -11.17 7.89 9.86
C LEU A 163 -9.75 8.46 9.98
N ILE A 164 -8.73 7.61 10.05
CA ILE A 164 -7.32 8.03 10.04
C ILE A 164 -7.00 8.71 8.70
N LEU A 165 -7.36 8.09 7.57
CA LEU A 165 -7.16 8.68 6.24
C LEU A 165 -7.86 10.04 6.10
N TYR A 166 -9.09 10.16 6.57
CA TYR A 166 -9.84 11.41 6.56
C TYR A 166 -9.14 12.47 7.42
N SER A 167 -8.74 12.13 8.64
CA SER A 167 -8.04 13.07 9.52
C SER A 167 -6.66 13.50 8.99
N LEU A 168 -5.92 12.60 8.34
CA LEU A 168 -4.61 12.88 7.76
C LEU A 168 -4.72 13.76 6.50
N CYS A 169 -5.78 13.57 5.70
CA CYS A 169 -6.03 14.34 4.48
C CYS A 169 -6.77 15.67 4.74
N ALA A 170 -7.57 15.76 5.81
CA ALA A 170 -8.35 16.94 6.16
C ALA A 170 -7.58 17.98 6.98
N VAL A 171 -6.39 17.66 7.51
CA VAL A 171 -5.53 18.67 8.14
C VAL A 171 -4.91 19.53 7.03
N PRO A 172 -5.14 20.86 7.03
CA PRO A 172 -4.48 21.74 6.10
C PRO A 172 -2.98 21.68 6.38
N CYS A 173 -2.20 21.07 5.49
CA CYS A 173 -0.75 21.17 5.50
C CYS A 173 -0.33 22.59 5.08
N THR A 174 -0.63 23.59 5.91
CA THR A 174 -0.16 24.97 5.75
C THR A 174 1.27 25.15 6.24
N ASN A 175 1.87 24.13 6.88
CA ASN A 175 3.27 24.15 7.27
C ASN A 175 3.86 22.73 7.26
N PHE A 176 4.65 22.44 6.22
CA PHE A 176 5.30 21.15 5.95
C PHE A 176 6.07 20.58 7.17
N ARG A 177 6.53 21.46 8.07
CA ARG A 177 7.29 21.11 9.28
C ARG A 177 6.45 20.53 10.42
N HIS A 178 5.12 20.75 10.43
CA HIS A 178 4.25 20.30 11.53
C HIS A 178 3.52 18.98 11.25
N CYS A 179 3.38 18.58 9.98
CA CYS A 179 2.80 17.27 9.64
C CYS A 179 3.82 16.13 9.80
N ALA A 180 5.10 16.40 9.59
CA ALA A 180 6.19 15.43 9.80
C ALA A 180 6.38 15.07 11.29
N SER A 181 6.18 16.03 12.21
CA SER A 181 6.34 15.80 13.66
C SER A 181 5.19 15.02 14.32
N LYS A 182 4.18 14.60 13.55
CA LYS A 182 3.11 13.71 14.02
C LYS A 182 3.30 12.25 13.59
N LEU A 183 4.39 11.97 12.86
CA LEU A 183 4.77 10.65 12.35
C LEU A 183 6.12 10.16 12.95
N GLU A 184 6.68 10.89 13.91
CA GLU A 184 7.76 10.44 14.80
C GLU A 184 7.22 10.21 16.22
#